data_AF-A0A067KP92-F1
#
_entry.id   AF-A0A067KP92-F1
#
_cell.length_a   1.000
_cell.length_b   1.000
_cell.length_c   1.000
_cell.angle_alpha   90.00
_cell.angle_beta   90.00
_cell.angle_gamma   90.00
#
_symmetry.space_group_name_H-M   'P 1'
#
loop_
_entity.id
_entity.type
_entity.pdbx_description
1 polymer ?
#
loop_
_entity_poly.entity_id
_entity_poly.type
_entity_poly.pdbx_seq_one_letter_code
_entity_poly.pdbx_strand_id
1 'polypeptide(L)'
;MADKPSRSLVLYGDGLAHFIDQSHTHIHSLASKAACGFLSLPNAPPLESEDERIVREFAYLLDACEAYQDKSVEKSTSMPTISQRFMGMKAAIVTDNPSLKSFGSKVGFTILSFSDLHGNDGSFSGSSIDLVISELLKLLGFQEGKTIDTSQFDLVLVHIGDGETVSSDTEYINTLVGGVMRAAEPGSEIGSRLHLSLVMSYGNIREMDSTNLSVLVSKEERNSDLSMLFPRQSYTMRGEKPRNDVRHHCPMLVAQWQYAVTRMDMAETFSFKDFKEHGGNLVIPADRFMHEVAFKLWKAPKYGA
;
A
#
# COMPACT_ATOMS: atom_id res chain seq x y z
N MET A 1 0.67 17.11 14.98
CA MET A 1 1.79 16.48 14.24
C MET A 1 2.46 15.51 15.19
N ALA A 2 2.88 14.34 14.72
CA ALA A 2 3.66 13.42 15.56
C ALA A 2 4.95 14.12 16.02
N ASP A 3 5.35 13.87 17.26
CA ASP A 3 6.56 14.38 17.90
C ASP A 3 7.83 13.66 17.41
N LYS A 4 7.67 12.48 16.79
CA LYS A 4 8.72 11.61 16.26
C LYS A 4 8.33 11.03 14.89
N PRO A 5 9.31 10.57 14.07
CA PRO A 5 9.00 9.92 12.80
C PRO A 5 8.27 8.60 13.02
N SER A 6 7.33 8.30 12.13
CA SER A 6 6.65 7.00 12.12
C SER A 6 7.57 5.89 11.59
N ARG A 7 7.08 4.65 11.68
CA ARG A 7 7.59 3.44 11.02
C ARG A 7 6.44 2.82 10.26
N SER A 8 6.63 2.41 9.01
CA SER A 8 5.51 1.99 8.17
C SER A 8 5.51 0.50 7.90
N LEU A 9 4.35 -0.10 8.12
CA LEU A 9 3.99 -1.41 7.61
C LEU A 9 2.97 -1.21 6.48
N VAL A 10 3.31 -1.70 5.28
CA VAL A 10 2.40 -1.68 4.13
C VAL A 10 2.02 -3.12 3.81
N LEU A 11 0.74 -3.44 3.92
CA LEU A 11 0.18 -4.71 3.47
C LEU A 11 -0.39 -4.49 2.08
N TYR A 12 0.15 -5.18 1.08
CA TYR A 12 -0.29 -5.11 -0.30
C TYR A 12 -0.89 -6.45 -0.73
N GLY A 13 -2.22 -6.48 -0.86
CA GLY A 13 -2.98 -7.59 -1.40
C GLY A 13 -3.16 -7.45 -2.91
N ASP A 14 -2.37 -8.18 -3.71
CA ASP A 14 -2.43 -8.09 -5.16
C ASP A 14 -3.51 -9.02 -5.74
N GLY A 15 -4.49 -8.43 -6.44
CA GLY A 15 -5.65 -9.16 -6.98
C GLY A 15 -6.72 -9.53 -5.95
N LEU A 16 -6.56 -9.10 -4.69
CA LEU A 16 -7.39 -9.58 -3.58
C LEU A 16 -8.62 -8.71 -3.29
N ALA A 17 -8.74 -7.53 -3.90
CA ALA A 17 -9.83 -6.60 -3.60
C ALA A 17 -11.24 -7.17 -3.90
N HIS A 18 -11.36 -8.09 -4.86
CA HIS A 18 -12.63 -8.74 -5.22
C HIS A 18 -13.12 -9.75 -4.18
N PHE A 19 -12.23 -10.24 -3.30
CA PHE A 19 -12.52 -11.33 -2.37
C PHE A 19 -12.92 -10.84 -0.98
N ILE A 20 -12.90 -9.53 -0.77
CA ILE A 20 -13.31 -8.92 0.49
C ILE A 20 -14.83 -8.98 0.60
N ASP A 21 -15.31 -9.74 1.57
CA ASP A 21 -16.70 -9.82 2.00
C ASP A 21 -16.89 -9.45 3.48
N GLN A 22 -18.12 -9.52 3.96
CA GLN A 22 -18.53 -9.15 5.32
C GLN A 22 -17.85 -9.95 6.44
N SER A 23 -17.28 -11.12 6.15
CA SER A 23 -16.58 -11.94 7.15
C SER A 23 -15.21 -11.37 7.52
N HIS A 24 -14.63 -10.50 6.68
CA HIS A 24 -13.33 -9.87 6.89
C HIS A 24 -13.41 -8.67 7.85
N THR A 25 -13.89 -8.94 9.06
CA THR A 25 -14.22 -7.94 10.08
C THR A 25 -13.04 -7.07 10.52
N HIS A 26 -11.80 -7.58 10.49
CA HIS A 26 -10.63 -6.79 10.86
C HIS A 26 -10.25 -5.78 9.79
N ILE A 27 -10.36 -6.16 8.50
CA ILE A 27 -10.17 -5.24 7.38
C ILE A 27 -11.22 -4.12 7.41
N HIS A 28 -12.49 -4.46 7.69
CA HIS A 28 -13.55 -3.47 7.86
C HIS A 28 -13.33 -2.58 9.10
N SER A 29 -12.89 -3.15 10.23
CA SER A 29 -12.52 -2.36 11.41
C SER A 29 -11.34 -1.42 11.15
N LEU A 30 -10.42 -1.76 10.24
CA LEU A 30 -9.37 -0.83 9.82
C LEU A 30 -9.97 0.34 9.05
N ALA A 31 -10.84 0.06 8.07
CA ALA A 31 -11.49 1.09 7.27
C ALA A 31 -12.21 2.14 8.13
N SER A 32 -12.96 1.70 9.16
CA SER A 32 -13.68 2.60 10.08
C SER A 32 -12.82 3.47 10.98
N LYS A 33 -11.49 3.27 10.99
CA LYS A 33 -10.53 4.07 11.76
C LYS A 33 -9.49 4.76 10.87
N ALA A 34 -9.52 4.49 9.57
CA ALA A 34 -8.50 4.90 8.62
C ALA A 34 -8.96 6.09 7.78
N ALA A 35 -7.99 6.72 7.12
CA ALA A 35 -8.25 7.52 5.94
C ALA A 35 -8.32 6.57 4.74
N CYS A 36 -9.49 6.48 4.12
CA CYS A 36 -9.83 5.54 3.07
C CYS A 36 -9.98 6.25 1.72
N GLY A 37 -9.49 5.63 0.67
CA GLY A 37 -9.59 6.20 -0.68
C GLY A 37 -9.09 5.26 -1.77
N PHE A 38 -8.69 5.87 -2.88
CA PHE A 38 -8.39 5.15 -4.12
C PHE A 38 -7.03 5.55 -4.69
N LEU A 39 -6.30 4.57 -5.20
CA LEU A 39 -5.09 4.78 -5.99
C LEU A 39 -5.37 4.45 -7.46
N SER A 40 -5.39 5.46 -8.31
CA SER A 40 -5.53 5.30 -9.75
C SER A 40 -4.22 4.80 -10.36
N LEU A 41 -4.35 3.80 -11.21
CA LEU A 41 -3.26 3.25 -12.01
C LEU A 41 -3.36 3.80 -13.44
N PRO A 42 -2.35 3.58 -14.29
CA PRO A 42 -2.54 3.77 -15.71
C PRO A 42 -3.25 2.60 -16.37
N ASN A 43 -3.69 2.82 -17.60
CA ASN A 43 -4.29 1.75 -18.40
C ASN A 43 -3.27 0.62 -18.62
N ALA A 44 -3.73 -0.63 -18.45
CA ALA A 44 -2.89 -1.80 -18.64
C ALA A 44 -2.50 -1.94 -20.13
N PRO A 45 -1.25 -2.35 -20.44
CA PRO A 45 -0.87 -2.71 -21.80
C PRO A 45 -1.72 -3.88 -22.33
N PRO A 46 -2.08 -3.93 -23.62
CA PRO A 46 -3.01 -4.93 -24.16
C PRO A 46 -2.55 -6.40 -24.10
N LEU A 47 -1.25 -6.65 -23.94
CA LEU A 47 -0.63 -7.98 -23.97
C LEU A 47 0.25 -8.24 -22.74
N GLU A 48 -0.07 -7.59 -21.62
CA GLU A 48 0.68 -7.75 -20.38
C GLU A 48 0.41 -9.13 -19.74
N SER A 49 1.46 -9.82 -19.30
CA SER A 49 1.31 -11.04 -18.49
C SER A 49 0.96 -10.71 -17.03
N GLU A 50 0.49 -11.70 -16.26
CA GLU A 50 0.24 -11.51 -14.82
C GLU A 50 1.50 -11.05 -14.07
N ASP A 51 2.64 -11.67 -14.32
CA ASP A 51 3.93 -11.27 -13.74
C ASP A 51 4.32 -9.84 -14.10
N GLU A 52 4.12 -9.45 -15.36
CA GLU A 52 4.38 -8.07 -15.81
C GLU A 52 3.44 -7.08 -15.12
N ARG A 53 2.15 -7.44 -14.94
CA ARG A 53 1.18 -6.63 -14.20
C ARG A 53 1.60 -6.45 -12.74
N ILE A 54 1.93 -7.53 -12.04
CA ILE A 54 2.38 -7.52 -10.65
C ILE A 54 3.54 -6.53 -10.49
N VAL A 55 4.58 -6.65 -11.33
CA VAL A 55 5.75 -5.77 -11.28
C VAL A 55 5.38 -4.34 -11.65
N ARG A 56 4.55 -4.12 -12.67
CA ARG A 56 4.14 -2.79 -13.12
C ARG A 56 3.37 -2.05 -12.01
N GLU A 57 2.33 -2.67 -11.46
CA GLU A 57 1.48 -2.06 -10.44
C GLU A 57 2.27 -1.75 -9.17
N PHE A 58 3.13 -2.68 -8.75
CA PHE A 58 4.07 -2.45 -7.68
C PHE A 58 5.05 -1.30 -7.98
N ALA A 59 5.58 -1.23 -9.20
CA ALA A 59 6.44 -0.12 -9.63
C ALA A 59 5.70 1.22 -9.58
N TYR A 60 4.40 1.27 -9.89
CA TYR A 60 3.59 2.47 -9.71
C TYR A 60 3.46 2.85 -8.24
N LEU A 61 3.12 1.92 -7.34
CA LEU A 61 3.04 2.21 -5.90
C LEU A 61 4.34 2.83 -5.34
N LEU A 62 5.49 2.39 -5.86
CA LEU A 62 6.81 2.85 -5.43
C LEU A 62 7.32 4.10 -6.15
N ASP A 63 6.58 4.68 -7.10
CA ASP A 63 7.05 5.70 -8.03
C ASP A 63 8.35 5.29 -8.76
N ALA A 64 8.40 4.04 -9.21
CA ALA A 64 9.55 3.36 -9.78
C ALA A 64 9.31 2.82 -11.21
N CYS A 65 8.32 3.37 -11.93
CA CYS A 65 7.93 2.88 -13.26
C CYS A 65 9.02 2.99 -14.32
N GLU A 66 9.96 3.94 -14.19
CA GLU A 66 11.06 4.07 -15.15
C GLU A 66 11.97 2.81 -15.13
N ALA A 67 12.15 2.17 -13.96
CA ALA A 67 12.89 0.91 -13.85
C ALA A 67 12.15 -0.30 -14.44
N TYR A 68 10.82 -0.20 -14.60
CA TYR A 68 10.01 -1.20 -15.30
C TYR A 68 10.06 -1.01 -16.82
N GLN A 69 10.04 0.25 -17.29
CA GLN A 69 10.03 0.59 -18.72
C GLN A 69 11.40 0.42 -19.40
N ASP A 70 12.48 0.39 -18.63
CA ASP A 70 13.84 0.20 -19.14
C ASP A 70 14.09 -1.27 -19.57
N LYS A 71 13.44 -1.67 -20.67
CA LYS A 71 13.69 -2.90 -21.43
C LYS A 71 14.78 -2.71 -22.50
N SER A 72 15.40 -1.51 -22.58
CA SER A 72 16.41 -1.18 -23.61
C SER A 72 17.84 -1.28 -23.07
N VAL A 73 18.70 -1.98 -23.79
CA VAL A 73 20.10 -2.28 -23.40
C VAL A 73 21.03 -1.04 -23.46
N GLU A 74 20.56 0.10 -23.98
CA GLU A 74 21.46 1.19 -24.42
C GLU A 74 21.48 2.48 -23.59
N LYS A 75 20.68 2.61 -22.53
CA LYS A 75 20.83 3.71 -21.56
C LYS A 75 20.61 3.24 -20.13
N SER A 76 21.62 2.59 -19.56
CA SER A 76 21.68 2.25 -18.14
C SER A 76 21.87 3.49 -17.27
N THR A 77 20.92 4.42 -17.25
CA THR A 77 20.76 5.30 -16.09
C THR A 77 20.11 4.46 -15.01
N SER A 78 20.95 3.84 -14.18
CA SER A 78 20.55 3.16 -12.94
C SER A 78 19.50 4.01 -12.23
N MET A 79 18.24 3.53 -12.18
CA MET A 79 17.21 4.20 -11.39
C MET A 79 17.73 4.43 -9.97
N PRO A 80 17.53 5.62 -9.37
CA PRO A 80 17.88 5.84 -7.99
C PRO A 80 17.13 4.87 -7.06
N THR A 81 17.87 4.25 -6.15
CA THR A 81 17.31 3.32 -5.16
C THR A 81 16.31 4.05 -4.25
N ILE A 82 15.46 3.30 -3.56
CA ILE A 82 14.51 3.88 -2.60
C ILE A 82 15.23 4.72 -1.52
N SER A 83 16.41 4.30 -1.10
CA SER A 83 17.26 5.04 -0.16
C SER A 83 17.74 6.37 -0.74
N GLN A 84 18.14 6.38 -2.02
CA GLN A 84 18.54 7.61 -2.73
C GLN A 84 17.36 8.55 -2.97
N ARG A 85 16.16 8.02 -3.25
CA ARG A 85 14.96 8.83 -3.50
C ARG A 85 14.35 9.42 -2.23
N PHE A 86 14.47 8.73 -1.09
CA PHE A 86 13.78 9.08 0.15
C PHE A 86 14.73 9.20 1.33
N MET A 87 15.67 10.16 1.27
CA MET A 87 16.51 10.59 2.41
C MET A 87 17.11 9.43 3.24
N GLY A 88 17.68 8.43 2.58
CA GLY A 88 18.30 7.29 3.23
C GLY A 88 17.31 6.27 3.81
N MET A 89 16.07 6.20 3.31
CA MET A 89 15.06 5.26 3.78
C MET A 89 15.55 3.81 3.67
N LYS A 90 15.46 3.07 4.78
CA LYS A 90 15.75 1.63 4.82
C LYS A 90 14.45 0.87 4.61
N ALA A 91 14.34 0.12 3.53
CA ALA A 91 13.11 -0.58 3.17
C ALA A 91 13.34 -2.08 2.95
N ALA A 92 12.38 -2.89 3.39
CA ALA A 92 12.32 -4.32 3.14
C ALA A 92 10.99 -4.72 2.48
N ILE A 93 11.04 -5.76 1.66
CA ILE A 93 9.86 -6.39 1.08
C ILE A 93 9.83 -7.86 1.47
N VAL A 94 8.70 -8.31 1.99
CA VAL A 94 8.38 -9.72 2.22
C VAL A 94 7.49 -10.16 1.06
N THR A 95 7.97 -11.10 0.26
CA THR A 95 7.22 -11.63 -0.89
C THR A 95 7.74 -13.00 -1.29
N ASP A 96 6.87 -13.85 -1.80
CA ASP A 96 7.26 -15.12 -2.43
C ASP A 96 7.38 -15.01 -3.95
N ASN A 97 6.80 -13.98 -4.57
CA ASN A 97 6.81 -13.78 -6.02
C ASN A 97 8.24 -13.48 -6.54
N PRO A 98 8.81 -14.30 -7.43
CA PRO A 98 10.19 -14.17 -7.88
C PRO A 98 10.44 -12.89 -8.70
N SER A 99 9.45 -12.44 -9.48
CA SER A 99 9.52 -11.22 -10.28
C SER A 99 9.64 -9.99 -9.38
N LEU A 100 8.89 -9.95 -8.27
CA LEU A 100 9.00 -8.91 -7.25
C LEU A 100 10.29 -8.99 -6.44
N LYS A 101 10.82 -10.18 -6.14
CA LYS A 101 12.15 -10.31 -5.50
C LYS A 101 13.24 -9.66 -6.35
N SER A 102 13.23 -9.94 -7.66
CA SER A 102 14.17 -9.37 -8.62
C SER A 102 14.01 -7.85 -8.75
N PHE A 103 12.77 -7.38 -8.96
CA PHE A 103 12.48 -5.96 -9.10
C PHE A 103 12.73 -5.17 -7.81
N GLY A 104 12.31 -5.70 -6.66
CA GLY A 104 12.54 -5.12 -5.35
C GLY A 104 14.03 -4.91 -5.07
N SER A 105 14.86 -5.90 -5.40
CA SER A 105 16.32 -5.80 -5.30
C SER A 105 16.86 -4.69 -6.20
N LYS A 106 16.37 -4.62 -7.45
CA LYS A 106 16.75 -3.59 -8.43
C LYS A 106 16.46 -2.17 -7.92
N VAL A 107 15.35 -1.96 -7.20
CA VAL A 107 14.97 -0.64 -6.67
C VAL A 107 15.46 -0.38 -5.23
N GLY A 108 16.26 -1.29 -4.67
CA GLY A 108 16.99 -1.11 -3.41
C GLY A 108 16.26 -1.57 -2.14
N PHE A 109 15.30 -2.49 -2.26
CA PHE A 109 14.72 -3.17 -1.09
C PHE A 109 15.62 -4.32 -0.62
N THR A 110 15.61 -4.56 0.68
CA THR A 110 16.04 -5.86 1.22
C THR A 110 14.92 -6.88 1.01
N ILE A 111 15.24 -8.02 0.40
CA ILE A 111 14.27 -9.09 0.15
C ILE A 111 14.23 -10.03 1.35
N LEU A 112 13.02 -10.28 1.84
CA LEU A 112 12.72 -11.23 2.89
C LEU A 112 11.70 -12.25 2.38
N SER A 113 11.80 -13.47 2.88
CA SER A 113 10.82 -14.53 2.66
C SER A 113 9.91 -14.67 3.88
N PHE A 114 8.73 -15.27 3.71
CA PHE A 114 7.87 -15.58 4.87
C PHE A 114 8.55 -16.57 5.83
N SER A 115 9.41 -17.46 5.33
CA SER A 115 10.24 -18.33 6.18
C SER A 115 11.18 -17.57 7.11
N ASP A 116 11.68 -16.39 6.71
CA ASP A 116 12.54 -15.58 7.56
C ASP A 116 11.80 -14.98 8.77
N LEU A 117 10.46 -14.91 8.71
CA LEU A 117 9.61 -14.36 9.77
C LEU A 117 9.25 -15.38 10.86
N HIS A 118 9.56 -16.67 10.68
CA HIS A 118 9.16 -17.73 11.61
C HIS A 118 10.05 -17.89 12.84
N GLY A 119 11.15 -17.14 12.96
CA GLY A 119 12.06 -17.16 14.11
C GLY A 119 12.90 -18.45 14.22
N ASN A 120 14.13 -18.32 14.71
CA ASN A 120 15.04 -19.47 14.97
C ASN A 120 14.88 -20.07 16.38
N ASP A 121 14.02 -19.51 17.23
CA ASP A 121 13.93 -19.89 18.65
C ASP A 121 12.77 -20.86 18.89
N GLY A 122 13.11 -22.09 19.28
CA GLY A 122 12.22 -23.25 19.42
C GLY A 122 11.22 -23.22 20.59
N SER A 123 10.72 -22.06 21.02
CA SER A 123 9.60 -21.99 22.00
C SER A 123 8.32 -21.49 21.33
N PHE A 124 7.53 -22.44 20.84
CA PHE A 124 6.25 -22.21 20.18
C PHE A 124 5.10 -22.15 21.19
N SER A 125 4.69 -20.94 21.59
CA SER A 125 3.43 -20.75 22.33
C SER A 125 2.63 -19.52 21.88
N GLY A 126 2.62 -19.26 20.58
CA GLY A 126 1.73 -18.30 19.91
C GLY A 126 1.26 -18.88 18.59
N SER A 127 0.04 -18.56 18.15
CA SER A 127 -0.44 -18.99 16.84
C SER A 127 0.54 -18.47 15.77
N SER A 128 0.82 -19.24 14.71
CA SER A 128 1.91 -18.94 13.75
C SER A 128 1.90 -17.50 13.22
N ILE A 129 0.73 -16.87 13.16
CA ILE A 129 0.54 -15.48 12.74
C ILE A 129 1.01 -14.45 13.77
N ASP A 130 0.87 -14.72 15.07
CA ASP A 130 1.32 -13.81 16.14
C ASP A 130 2.85 -13.66 16.11
N LEU A 131 3.56 -14.74 15.77
CA LEU A 131 5.02 -14.71 15.55
C LEU A 131 5.39 -13.84 14.35
N VAL A 132 4.68 -14.01 13.22
CA VAL A 132 4.89 -13.19 12.02
C VAL A 132 4.66 -11.71 12.32
N ILE A 133 3.58 -11.37 13.03
CA ILE A 133 3.29 -9.99 13.44
C ILE A 133 4.41 -9.45 14.35
N SER A 134 4.84 -10.23 15.34
CA SER A 134 5.92 -9.84 16.24
C SER A 134 7.22 -9.57 15.49
N GLU A 135 7.58 -10.42 14.52
CA GLU A 135 8.80 -10.24 13.74
C GLU A 135 8.69 -9.04 12.80
N LEU A 136 7.56 -8.84 12.11
CA LEU A 136 7.31 -7.64 11.28
C LEU A 136 7.44 -6.34 12.09
N LEU A 137 6.87 -6.32 13.31
CA LEU A 137 6.97 -5.19 14.22
C LEU A 137 8.42 -5.00 14.71
N LYS A 138 9.14 -6.08 15.00
CA LYS A 138 10.55 -6.05 15.39
C LYS A 138 11.46 -5.51 14.30
N LEU A 139 11.24 -5.85 13.03
CA LEU A 139 11.94 -5.29 11.88
C LEU A 139 11.81 -3.75 11.82
N LEU A 140 10.65 -3.24 12.22
CA LEU A 140 10.36 -1.80 12.33
C LEU A 140 10.86 -1.15 13.64
N GLY A 141 11.50 -1.93 14.52
CA GLY A 141 12.02 -1.43 15.80
C GLY A 141 10.97 -1.38 16.92
N PHE A 142 9.92 -2.19 16.84
CA PHE A 142 8.99 -2.39 17.95
C PHE A 142 9.29 -3.72 18.63
N GLN A 143 9.80 -3.67 19.86
CA GLN A 143 10.16 -4.86 20.64
C GLN A 143 9.55 -4.75 22.05
N GLU A 144 8.91 -5.83 22.51
CA GLU A 144 8.30 -5.89 23.85
C GLU A 144 7.33 -4.73 24.15
N GLY A 145 6.60 -4.25 23.13
CA GLY A 145 5.65 -3.15 23.25
C GLY A 145 6.29 -1.75 23.28
N LYS A 146 7.61 -1.65 23.17
CA LYS A 146 8.36 -0.39 23.15
C LYS A 146 8.92 -0.09 21.77
N THR A 147 9.20 1.18 21.50
CA THR A 147 9.92 1.58 20.30
C THR A 147 11.40 1.81 20.60
N ILE A 148 12.27 1.06 19.94
CA ILE A 148 13.73 1.31 19.99
C ILE A 148 14.12 2.40 18.97
N ASP A 149 15.12 3.22 19.31
CA ASP A 149 15.51 4.35 18.46
C ASP A 149 16.15 3.88 17.14
N THR A 150 16.82 2.73 17.13
CA THR A 150 17.43 2.12 15.94
C THR A 150 16.60 0.95 15.43
N SER A 151 15.73 1.19 14.46
CA SER A 151 15.05 0.12 13.72
C SER A 151 15.96 -0.46 12.64
N GLN A 152 15.73 -1.71 12.23
CA GLN A 152 16.40 -2.26 11.05
C GLN A 152 15.90 -1.55 9.80
N PHE A 153 14.57 -1.42 9.68
CA PHE A 153 13.90 -0.77 8.56
C PHE A 153 13.01 0.39 9.00
N ASP A 154 12.85 1.38 8.13
CA ASP A 154 11.87 2.45 8.27
C ASP A 154 10.51 2.05 7.65
N LEU A 155 10.56 1.19 6.63
CA LEU A 155 9.43 0.68 5.85
C LEU A 155 9.56 -0.83 5.66
N VAL A 156 8.51 -1.58 5.97
CA VAL A 156 8.36 -2.99 5.59
C VAL A 156 7.09 -3.11 4.75
N LEU A 157 7.23 -3.67 3.54
CA LEU A 157 6.12 -3.96 2.65
C LEU A 157 5.91 -5.47 2.59
N VAL A 158 4.70 -5.94 2.83
CA VAL A 158 4.33 -7.35 2.75
C VAL A 158 3.41 -7.52 1.55
N HIS A 159 3.87 -8.26 0.55
CA HIS A 159 3.10 -8.58 -0.65
C HIS A 159 2.47 -9.96 -0.50
N ILE A 160 1.15 -10.02 -0.68
CA ILE A 160 0.35 -11.24 -0.59
C ILE A 160 -0.57 -11.28 -1.81
N GLY A 161 -0.69 -12.46 -2.44
CA GLY A 161 -1.49 -12.68 -3.64
C GLY A 161 -0.65 -12.76 -4.91
N ASP A 162 -0.81 -13.86 -5.65
CA ASP A 162 -0.24 -14.06 -7.01
C ASP A 162 -1.12 -14.96 -7.90
N GLY A 163 -2.32 -15.33 -7.44
CA GLY A 163 -3.34 -16.05 -8.21
C GLY A 163 -3.53 -17.53 -7.84
N GLU A 164 -2.74 -18.12 -6.94
CA GLU A 164 -2.85 -19.56 -6.64
C GLU A 164 -3.83 -19.90 -5.49
N THR A 165 -3.91 -19.11 -4.40
CA THR A 165 -4.70 -19.42 -3.19
C THR A 165 -5.50 -18.24 -2.64
N VAL A 166 -6.34 -17.67 -3.50
CA VAL A 166 -6.90 -16.33 -3.32
C VAL A 166 -7.79 -16.12 -2.08
N SER A 167 -8.56 -17.13 -1.67
CA SER A 167 -9.44 -17.02 -0.48
C SER A 167 -8.66 -17.11 0.84
N SER A 168 -7.64 -17.96 0.93
CA SER A 168 -6.80 -18.05 2.13
C SER A 168 -5.94 -16.80 2.30
N ASP A 169 -5.52 -16.19 1.19
CA ASP A 169 -4.70 -14.99 1.21
C ASP A 169 -5.44 -13.78 1.79
N THR A 170 -6.73 -13.64 1.45
CA THR A 170 -7.57 -12.55 1.97
C THR A 170 -7.85 -12.73 3.46
N GLU A 171 -8.11 -13.97 3.91
CA GLU A 171 -8.25 -14.29 5.34
C GLU A 171 -6.93 -14.07 6.10
N TYR A 172 -5.80 -14.39 5.48
CA TYR A 172 -4.48 -14.16 6.05
C TYR A 172 -4.21 -12.66 6.25
N ILE A 173 -4.50 -11.82 5.25
CA ILE A 173 -4.45 -10.35 5.40
C ILE A 173 -5.39 -9.89 6.51
N ASN A 174 -6.61 -10.40 6.56
CA ASN A 174 -7.58 -10.04 7.59
C ASN A 174 -7.05 -10.35 9.00
N THR A 175 -6.46 -11.53 9.19
CA THR A 175 -5.83 -11.91 10.45
C THR A 175 -4.62 -11.04 10.79
N LEU A 176 -3.75 -10.74 9.81
CA LEU A 176 -2.60 -9.83 9.97
C LEU A 176 -3.05 -8.43 10.40
N VAL A 177 -4.04 -7.85 9.72
CA VAL A 177 -4.60 -6.54 10.05
C VAL A 177 -5.12 -6.55 11.49
N GLY A 178 -5.90 -7.55 11.87
CA GLY A 178 -6.45 -7.68 13.22
C GLY A 178 -5.37 -7.75 14.29
N GLY A 179 -4.33 -8.55 14.06
CA GLY A 179 -3.22 -8.71 15.01
C GLY A 179 -2.34 -7.46 15.11
N VAL A 180 -2.03 -6.80 13.99
CA VAL A 180 -1.29 -5.53 13.99
C VAL A 180 -2.07 -4.43 14.71
N MET A 181 -3.37 -4.31 14.43
CA MET A 181 -4.22 -3.33 15.11
C MET A 181 -4.33 -3.59 16.61
N ARG A 182 -4.32 -4.85 17.03
CA ARG A 182 -4.30 -5.25 18.46
C ARG A 182 -2.98 -4.86 19.12
N ALA A 183 -1.84 -5.09 18.46
CA ALA A 183 -0.53 -4.69 18.97
C ALA A 183 -0.36 -3.15 19.02
N ALA A 184 -1.06 -2.43 18.14
CA ALA A 184 -1.06 -0.98 18.02
C ALA A 184 -2.27 -0.33 18.71
N GLU A 185 -2.76 -0.91 19.81
CA GLU A 185 -3.95 -0.42 20.50
C GLU A 185 -3.81 1.03 21.01
N PRO A 186 -4.92 1.77 21.18
CA PRO A 186 -4.93 3.11 21.75
C PRO A 186 -4.10 3.23 23.04
N GLY A 187 -3.14 4.16 23.06
CA GLY A 187 -2.26 4.39 24.22
C GLY A 187 -0.98 3.53 24.23
N SER A 188 -0.83 2.57 23.32
CA SER A 188 0.44 1.87 23.11
C SER A 188 1.49 2.77 22.46
N GLU A 189 2.77 2.53 22.75
CA GLU A 189 3.86 3.25 22.07
C GLU A 189 3.87 2.90 20.56
N ILE A 190 3.57 1.64 20.22
CA ILE A 190 3.47 1.16 18.84
C ILE A 190 2.43 1.95 18.07
N GLY A 191 1.19 2.08 18.58
CA GLY A 191 0.11 2.76 17.86
C GLY A 191 0.44 4.21 17.51
N SER A 192 1.15 4.92 18.40
CA SER A 192 1.56 6.31 18.15
C SER A 192 2.59 6.47 17.04
N ARG A 193 3.37 5.42 16.73
CA ARG A 193 4.49 5.48 15.76
C ARG A 193 4.32 4.55 14.55
N LEU A 194 3.41 3.59 14.59
CA LEU A 194 3.14 2.69 13.48
C LEU A 194 2.19 3.35 12.48
N HIS A 195 2.67 3.51 11.25
CA HIS A 195 1.85 3.89 10.10
C HIS A 195 1.49 2.65 9.29
N LEU A 196 0.28 2.13 9.51
CA LEU A 196 -0.24 0.98 8.78
C LEU A 196 -0.94 1.45 7.50
N SER A 197 -0.56 0.88 6.37
CA SER A 197 -1.30 1.02 5.11
C SER A 197 -1.76 -0.36 4.63
N LEU A 198 -3.04 -0.48 4.30
CA LEU A 198 -3.59 -1.62 3.58
C LEU A 198 -3.92 -1.18 2.16
N VAL A 199 -3.30 -1.81 1.16
CA VAL A 199 -3.55 -1.57 -0.26
C VAL A 199 -4.05 -2.86 -0.90
N MET A 200 -5.19 -2.82 -1.56
CA MET A 200 -5.80 -3.98 -2.22
C MET A 200 -6.03 -3.66 -3.69
N SER A 201 -5.40 -4.40 -4.60
CA SER A 201 -5.63 -4.25 -6.05
C SER A 201 -6.69 -5.23 -6.54
N TYR A 202 -7.28 -4.92 -7.70
CA TYR A 202 -8.21 -5.81 -8.39
C TYR A 202 -7.51 -6.82 -9.32
N GLY A 203 -6.19 -6.71 -9.50
CA GLY A 203 -5.43 -7.60 -10.37
C GLY A 203 -5.90 -7.52 -11.82
N ASN A 204 -6.09 -8.67 -12.46
CA ASN A 204 -6.51 -8.74 -13.86
C ASN A 204 -8.01 -8.48 -13.98
N ILE A 205 -8.34 -7.30 -14.52
CA ILE A 205 -9.71 -6.84 -14.67
C ILE A 205 -10.33 -7.49 -15.90
N ARG A 206 -11.33 -8.34 -15.71
CA ARG A 206 -12.16 -8.86 -16.80
C ARG A 206 -13.21 -7.81 -17.20
N GLU A 207 -13.59 -7.78 -18.48
CA GLU A 207 -14.48 -6.74 -19.05
C GLU A 207 -15.79 -6.53 -18.28
N MET A 208 -16.36 -7.58 -17.66
CA MET A 208 -17.62 -7.51 -16.89
C MET A 208 -17.53 -6.76 -15.55
N ASP A 209 -16.34 -6.64 -14.94
CA ASP A 209 -16.18 -5.99 -13.63
C ASP A 209 -16.09 -4.45 -13.73
N SER A 210 -16.01 -3.92 -14.95
CA SER A 210 -15.56 -2.55 -15.22
C SER A 210 -16.59 -1.45 -14.96
N THR A 211 -17.89 -1.72 -15.05
CA THR A 211 -18.90 -0.64 -14.99
C THR A 211 -19.22 -0.16 -13.57
N ASN A 212 -19.12 -1.03 -12.57
CA ASN A 212 -19.48 -0.70 -11.17
C ASN A 212 -18.30 -0.17 -10.34
N LEU A 213 -17.07 -0.30 -10.85
CA LEU A 213 -15.83 0.10 -10.16
C LEU A 213 -15.24 1.40 -10.73
N SER A 214 -16.08 2.25 -11.32
CA SER A 214 -15.66 3.55 -11.87
C SER A 214 -15.70 4.64 -10.80
N VAL A 215 -14.57 5.32 -10.64
CA VAL A 215 -14.47 6.50 -9.75
C VAL A 215 -15.02 7.77 -10.39
N LEU A 216 -15.34 7.75 -11.69
CA LEU A 216 -15.99 8.88 -12.33
C LEU A 216 -17.42 9.00 -11.84
N VAL A 217 -17.78 10.22 -11.48
CA VAL A 217 -19.16 10.65 -11.23
C VAL A 217 -19.94 10.53 -12.54
N SER A 218 -21.13 9.92 -12.49
CA SER A 218 -21.97 9.72 -13.68
C SER A 218 -22.38 11.08 -14.27
N LYS A 219 -22.75 11.14 -15.55
CA LYS A 219 -23.18 12.39 -16.19
C LYS A 219 -24.42 13.01 -15.51
N GLU A 220 -25.21 12.20 -14.79
CA GLU A 220 -26.46 12.61 -14.13
C GLU A 220 -26.20 13.35 -12.81
N GLU A 221 -25.09 13.07 -12.12
CA GLU A 221 -24.62 13.77 -10.91
C GLU A 221 -23.78 15.02 -11.22
N ARG A 222 -23.44 15.24 -12.51
CA ARG A 222 -22.51 16.28 -12.97
C ARG A 222 -23.15 17.67 -13.13
N ASN A 223 -24.20 17.97 -12.37
CA ASN A 223 -24.92 19.26 -12.35
C ASN A 223 -24.52 20.17 -11.20
N SER A 224 -23.28 20.06 -10.72
CA SER A 224 -22.79 20.81 -9.56
C SER A 224 -21.56 21.63 -9.93
N ASP A 225 -21.59 22.93 -9.62
CA ASP A 225 -20.45 23.86 -9.71
C ASP A 225 -19.23 23.34 -8.92
N LEU A 226 -19.43 22.44 -7.95
CA LEU A 226 -18.38 21.79 -7.17
C LEU A 226 -17.52 20.82 -8.01
N SER A 227 -17.99 20.40 -9.19
CA SER A 227 -17.17 19.61 -10.12
C SER A 227 -15.96 20.38 -10.67
N MET A 228 -15.94 21.71 -10.53
CA MET A 228 -14.77 22.53 -10.84
C MET A 228 -13.70 22.49 -9.73
N LEU A 229 -14.05 22.02 -8.53
CA LEU A 229 -13.16 21.97 -7.37
C LEU A 229 -12.33 20.67 -7.30
N PHE A 230 -12.53 19.71 -8.22
CA PHE A 230 -11.70 18.51 -8.26
C PHE A 230 -10.23 18.88 -8.49
N PRO A 231 -9.30 18.45 -7.62
CA PRO A 231 -7.89 18.74 -7.80
C PRO A 231 -7.36 18.17 -9.12
N ARG A 232 -6.99 19.06 -10.05
CA ARG A 232 -6.53 18.67 -11.39
C ARG A 232 -5.04 18.40 -11.45
N GLN A 233 -4.24 19.07 -10.63
CA GLN A 233 -2.78 19.15 -10.83
C GLN A 233 -2.06 17.80 -10.65
N SER A 234 -2.43 16.99 -9.65
CA SER A 234 -1.85 15.65 -9.46
C SER A 234 -2.24 14.68 -10.57
N TYR A 235 -3.38 14.92 -11.23
CA TYR A 235 -3.90 14.12 -12.34
C TYR A 235 -3.37 14.51 -13.71
N THR A 236 -2.88 15.75 -13.86
CA THR A 236 -2.38 16.24 -15.15
C THR A 236 -0.87 16.08 -15.31
N MET A 237 -0.11 15.97 -14.23
CA MET A 237 1.36 15.96 -14.27
C MET A 237 1.99 14.90 -13.33
N ARG A 238 3.05 14.24 -13.80
CA ARG A 238 4.02 13.48 -13.00
C ARG A 238 5.39 14.11 -13.17
N GLY A 239 5.81 14.90 -12.19
CA GLY A 239 6.94 15.82 -12.34
C GLY A 239 6.68 16.77 -13.51
N GLU A 240 7.62 16.85 -14.45
CA GLU A 240 7.51 17.67 -15.67
C GLU A 240 6.77 16.95 -16.81
N LYS A 241 6.43 15.66 -16.67
CA LYS A 241 5.78 14.87 -17.72
C LYS A 241 4.25 14.97 -17.61
N PRO A 242 3.53 15.30 -18.69
CA PRO A 242 2.07 15.23 -18.72
C PRO A 242 1.58 13.80 -18.47
N ARG A 243 0.50 13.65 -17.70
CA ARG A 243 -0.17 12.38 -17.45
C ARG A 243 -1.38 12.27 -18.37
N ASN A 244 -1.30 11.39 -19.35
CA ASN A 244 -2.33 11.21 -20.38
C ASN A 244 -3.10 9.89 -20.27
N ASP A 245 -2.71 9.02 -19.34
CA ASP A 245 -3.10 7.62 -19.28
C ASP A 245 -3.68 7.22 -17.93
N VAL A 246 -4.55 8.03 -17.33
CA VAL A 246 -5.18 7.71 -16.04
C VAL A 246 -6.30 6.68 -16.22
N ARG A 247 -6.20 5.55 -15.54
CA ARG A 247 -7.28 4.56 -15.43
C ARG A 247 -8.28 5.02 -14.38
N HIS A 248 -9.52 5.19 -14.80
CA HIS A 248 -10.62 5.64 -13.94
C HIS A 248 -11.55 4.53 -13.45
N HIS A 249 -11.23 3.28 -13.77
CA HIS A 249 -11.94 2.11 -13.29
C HIS A 249 -10.99 1.21 -12.51
N CYS A 250 -11.55 0.44 -11.58
CA CYS A 250 -10.84 -0.53 -10.75
C CYS A 250 -9.53 0.08 -10.18
N PRO A 251 -9.61 1.21 -9.45
CA PRO A 251 -8.47 1.73 -8.71
C PRO A 251 -8.06 0.71 -7.63
N MET A 252 -6.84 0.79 -7.11
CA MET A 252 -6.55 0.08 -5.87
C MET A 252 -7.30 0.75 -4.72
N LEU A 253 -7.81 -0.05 -3.78
CA LEU A 253 -8.38 0.43 -2.54
C LEU A 253 -7.25 0.65 -1.54
N VAL A 254 -7.28 1.76 -0.81
CA VAL A 254 -6.28 2.05 0.23
C VAL A 254 -6.95 2.52 1.52
N ALA A 255 -6.48 1.98 2.65
CA ALA A 255 -6.76 2.50 3.98
C ALA A 255 -5.44 2.76 4.72
N GLN A 256 -5.25 3.98 5.19
CA GLN A 256 -4.08 4.40 5.96
C GLN A 256 -4.48 4.73 7.39
N TRP A 257 -3.76 4.18 8.36
CA TRP A 257 -4.06 4.37 9.78
C TRP A 257 -2.78 4.56 10.60
N GLN A 258 -2.82 5.55 11.47
CA GLN A 258 -1.87 5.75 12.57
C GLN A 258 -2.66 6.36 13.71
N TYR A 259 -2.56 5.75 14.90
CA TYR A 259 -3.37 6.15 16.04
C TYR A 259 -3.10 7.61 16.42
N ALA A 260 -4.18 8.37 16.66
CA ALA A 260 -4.18 9.80 16.99
C ALA A 260 -3.54 10.75 15.95
N VAL A 261 -3.12 10.26 14.78
CA VAL A 261 -2.49 11.06 13.73
C VAL A 261 -3.32 11.11 12.46
N THR A 262 -3.92 9.97 12.06
CA THR A 262 -4.72 9.91 10.84
C THR A 262 -6.13 10.43 11.10
N ARG A 263 -6.65 11.23 10.16
CA ARG A 263 -8.07 11.59 10.11
C ARG A 263 -8.88 10.32 9.86
N MET A 264 -9.95 10.14 10.63
CA MET A 264 -10.92 9.07 10.38
C MET A 264 -11.97 9.58 9.38
N ASP A 265 -12.25 8.75 8.39
CA ASP A 265 -13.33 8.98 7.43
C ASP A 265 -14.65 8.39 7.94
N MET A 266 -15.71 8.47 7.14
CA MET A 266 -17.04 7.94 7.49
C MET A 266 -17.28 6.53 6.96
N ALA A 267 -16.31 5.94 6.25
CA ALA A 267 -16.43 4.57 5.72
C ALA A 267 -16.44 3.55 6.86
N GLU A 268 -17.31 2.55 6.80
CA GLU A 268 -17.43 1.49 7.82
C GLU A 268 -16.87 0.15 7.31
N THR A 269 -16.83 -0.02 6.00
CA THR A 269 -16.43 -1.22 5.29
C THR A 269 -15.30 -0.90 4.31
N PHE A 270 -14.39 -1.84 4.18
CA PHE A 270 -13.34 -1.76 3.17
C PHE A 270 -13.90 -2.23 1.84
N SER A 271 -14.57 -1.33 1.12
CA SER A 271 -15.18 -1.64 -0.16
C SER A 271 -15.16 -0.44 -1.09
N PHE A 272 -15.19 -0.70 -2.40
CA PHE A 272 -15.26 0.37 -3.39
C PHE A 272 -16.45 1.30 -3.17
N LYS A 273 -17.63 0.71 -2.96
CA LYS A 273 -18.87 1.47 -2.80
C LYS A 273 -18.79 2.41 -1.60
N ASP A 274 -18.35 1.87 -0.46
CA ASP A 274 -18.31 2.63 0.78
C ASP A 274 -17.20 3.70 0.77
N PHE A 275 -16.07 3.41 0.14
CA PHE A 275 -15.02 4.43 -0.06
C PHE A 275 -15.48 5.54 -1.00
N LYS A 276 -16.30 5.22 -2.01
CA LYS A 276 -16.86 6.21 -2.93
C LYS A 276 -17.86 7.13 -2.26
N GLU A 277 -18.69 6.59 -1.36
CA GLU A 277 -19.74 7.34 -0.66
C GLU A 277 -19.21 8.08 0.58
N HIS A 278 -18.28 7.47 1.32
CA HIS A 278 -17.91 7.91 2.67
C HIS A 278 -16.39 8.07 2.89
N GLY A 279 -15.56 7.71 1.91
CA GLY A 279 -14.11 7.93 1.93
C GLY A 279 -13.80 9.42 1.88
N GLY A 280 -12.90 9.87 2.76
CA GLY A 280 -12.48 11.25 2.87
C GLY A 280 -11.24 11.57 2.03
N ASN A 281 -10.56 10.55 1.50
CA ASN A 281 -9.50 10.72 0.52
C ASN A 281 -10.05 10.68 -0.91
N LEU A 282 -9.68 11.71 -1.66
CA LEU A 282 -9.85 11.74 -3.11
C LEU A 282 -9.09 10.58 -3.74
N VAL A 283 -9.52 10.16 -4.93
CA VAL A 283 -8.68 9.31 -5.77
C VAL A 283 -7.37 10.07 -5.99
N ILE A 284 -6.21 9.44 -5.79
CA ILE A 284 -4.90 9.99 -6.18
C ILE A 284 -4.19 9.02 -7.13
N PRO A 285 -3.18 9.45 -7.89
CA PRO A 285 -2.37 8.50 -8.64
C PRO A 285 -1.52 7.61 -7.74
N ALA A 286 -1.38 6.33 -8.10
CA ALA A 286 -0.65 5.33 -7.32
C ALA A 286 0.82 5.71 -7.07
N ASP A 287 1.47 6.41 -7.99
CA ASP A 287 2.84 6.94 -7.80
C ASP A 287 2.97 8.02 -6.73
N ARG A 288 1.88 8.53 -6.17
CA ARG A 288 1.92 9.43 -5.01
C ARG A 288 1.93 8.67 -3.68
N PHE A 289 1.54 7.41 -3.66
CA PHE A 289 1.44 6.61 -2.45
C PHE A 289 2.73 6.59 -1.64
N MET A 290 3.87 6.25 -2.25
CA MET A 290 5.14 6.16 -1.53
C MET A 290 5.61 7.52 -1.00
N HIS A 291 5.28 8.62 -1.68
CA HIS A 291 5.62 9.97 -1.19
C HIS A 291 4.81 10.32 0.07
N GLU A 292 3.55 9.93 0.13
CA GLU A 292 2.72 10.11 1.33
C GLU A 292 3.24 9.28 2.51
N VAL A 293 3.59 8.02 2.27
CA VAL A 293 4.20 7.15 3.27
C VAL A 293 5.53 7.73 3.74
N ALA A 294 6.44 8.04 2.82
CA ALA A 294 7.75 8.61 3.14
C ALA A 294 7.65 9.93 3.93
N PHE A 295 6.64 10.75 3.65
CA PHE A 295 6.38 11.95 4.43
C PHE A 295 6.08 11.63 5.91
N LYS A 296 5.24 10.61 6.21
CA LYS A 296 4.97 10.18 7.58
C LYS A 296 6.23 9.66 8.29
N LEU A 297 7.16 9.09 7.53
CA LEU A 297 8.44 8.58 8.02
C LEU A 297 9.53 9.66 8.16
N TRP A 298 9.24 10.91 7.80
CA TRP A 298 10.22 12.01 7.66
C TRP A 298 11.36 11.68 6.68
N LYS A 299 11.04 10.89 5.66
CA LYS A 299 11.92 10.52 4.54
C LYS A 299 11.62 11.29 3.25
N ALA A 300 10.65 12.20 3.30
CA ALA A 300 10.32 13.16 2.27
C ALA A 300 9.88 14.49 2.90
N PRO A 301 10.11 15.64 2.24
CA PRO A 301 9.64 16.94 2.71
C PRO A 301 8.10 17.02 2.73
N LYS A 302 7.55 17.89 3.60
CA LYS A 302 6.11 17.97 3.88
C LYS A 302 5.22 18.39 2.72
N TYR A 303 5.76 18.98 1.66
CA TYR A 303 5.06 19.31 0.44
C TYR A 303 6.06 19.30 -0.71
N GLY A 304 5.61 18.89 -1.90
CA GLY A 304 6.44 18.60 -3.07
C GLY A 304 7.43 19.71 -3.44
N ALA A 305 8.62 19.27 -3.88
CA ALA A 305 9.41 20.01 -4.85
C ALA A 305 8.94 19.61 -6.25
#